data_AF-A0A1L1PLV8-F1
#
_entry.id   AF-A0A1L1PLV8-F1
#
_cell.length_a   1.000
_cell.length_b   1.000
_cell.length_c   1.000
_cell.angle_alpha   90.00
_cell.angle_beta   90.00
_cell.angle_gamma   90.00
#
_symmetry.space_group_name_H-M   'P 1'
#
loop_
_entity.id
_entity.type
_entity.pdbx_description
1 polymer ?
#
loop_
_entity_poly.entity_id
_entity_poly.type
_entity_poly.pdbx_seq_one_letter_code
_entity_poly.pdbx_strand_id
1 'polypeptide(L)'
;MRRIIDVTPASHATSPLDATDDNDGAAVAAHRNAPQPDPACLYGLIGDVARAGSDGTETNAYAIAANFMAYLSCAVGRGVYLPIGNTRHHARLFCLHIGRSGRGRKGDAVSLVLRIDQVLRAMDEAFAPQIHRGGLSTREGLAALIHDGYRQGRQNVLAIEDKRLWVVESEFANVLHQGRRDGNTLSAALRDCWDGVDLKPATKSNRLYASDPHVCLSGAISPGELTGLMSARELTNGFANRFLIIWAERTRMLPFPKETPQVVVEQLARRTLEVLAFVRADRHDERDHLRMELSPQAQWRYAQLYRGELNGDLGDGVIGALLERRAPMLLRLAMLMALTDSQTRIDAQHIDAAMAWIRHATASVRFVFVSAAEEVRLAQVLELSNRVLAFLRERGQATRSQISAECFKGKVPKARLDASLEHLLASTPPKITVQWGERADGAPGAPLRVYRLTAG
;
A
#
# COMPACT_ATOMS: atom_id res chain seq x y z
N MET A 1 -3.72 -7.03 -80.96
CA MET A 1 -2.85 -5.95 -80.45
C MET A 1 -2.12 -6.50 -79.23
N ARG A 2 -0.80 -6.65 -79.40
CA ARG A 2 0.33 -7.11 -78.56
C ARG A 2 0.14 -7.86 -77.22
N ARG A 3 0.86 -9.00 -77.16
CA ARG A 3 1.14 -9.91 -76.04
C ARG A 3 2.00 -9.26 -74.96
N ILE A 4 1.75 -9.67 -73.71
CA ILE A 4 2.54 -9.41 -72.50
C ILE A 4 3.73 -10.37 -72.47
N ILE A 5 4.93 -9.83 -72.21
CA ILE A 5 6.18 -10.55 -71.97
C ILE A 5 6.67 -10.11 -70.59
N ASP A 6 7.10 -11.10 -69.82
CA ASP A 6 7.72 -11.07 -68.49
C ASP A 6 9.05 -10.30 -68.50
N VAL A 7 9.27 -9.42 -67.51
CA VAL A 7 10.58 -8.80 -67.23
C VAL A 7 10.75 -8.56 -65.72
N THR A 8 11.60 -9.38 -65.09
CA THR A 8 12.34 -9.02 -63.87
C THR A 8 13.34 -7.88 -64.14
N PRO A 9 13.62 -7.04 -63.14
CA PRO A 9 15.03 -6.68 -62.93
C PRO A 9 15.48 -6.60 -61.45
N ALA A 10 16.63 -7.24 -61.24
CA ALA A 10 17.86 -6.82 -60.58
C ALA A 10 17.89 -5.81 -59.39
N SER A 11 18.64 -6.28 -58.40
CA SER A 11 19.38 -5.60 -57.32
C SER A 11 19.90 -4.18 -57.59
N HIS A 12 19.69 -3.30 -56.61
CA HIS A 12 20.57 -2.17 -56.32
C HIS A 12 21.14 -2.28 -54.91
N ALA A 13 22.46 -2.15 -54.85
CA ALA A 13 23.28 -2.10 -53.66
C ALA A 13 23.11 -0.76 -52.91
N THR A 14 23.15 -0.81 -51.58
CA THR A 14 23.47 0.33 -50.71
C THR A 14 24.51 -0.12 -49.70
N SER A 15 25.65 0.58 -49.70
CA SER A 15 26.73 0.45 -48.73
C SER A 15 26.42 1.27 -47.46
N PRO A 16 27.21 1.12 -46.39
CA PRO A 16 26.76 1.24 -45.01
C PRO A 16 26.67 2.69 -44.54
N LEU A 17 25.64 2.98 -43.74
CA LEU A 17 25.54 4.21 -42.97
C LEU A 17 26.44 4.11 -41.74
N ASP A 18 27.27 5.13 -41.62
CA ASP A 18 28.21 5.41 -40.56
C ASP A 18 27.62 5.26 -39.17
N ALA A 19 28.45 4.65 -38.31
CA ALA A 19 28.33 4.69 -36.87
C ALA A 19 28.59 6.10 -36.36
N THR A 20 27.55 6.72 -35.81
CA THR A 20 27.68 7.67 -34.71
C THR A 20 26.98 7.05 -33.51
N ASP A 21 27.82 6.37 -32.74
CA ASP A 21 27.64 6.02 -31.34
C ASP A 21 27.48 7.33 -30.55
N ASP A 22 26.28 7.60 -30.04
CA ASP A 22 26.08 8.24 -28.74
C ASP A 22 24.58 8.38 -28.39
N ASN A 23 24.25 7.89 -27.20
CA ASN A 23 23.00 8.09 -26.47
C ASN A 23 21.78 7.25 -26.88
N ASP A 24 21.82 5.95 -26.55
CA ASP A 24 20.60 5.23 -26.20
C ASP A 24 20.82 4.41 -24.92
N GLY A 25 20.58 5.06 -23.78
CA GLY A 25 20.30 4.42 -22.49
C GLY A 25 18.96 3.67 -22.50
N ALA A 26 18.70 2.90 -23.56
CA ALA A 26 17.48 2.17 -23.78
C ALA A 26 17.58 0.78 -23.14
N ALA A 27 16.82 0.64 -22.05
CA ALA A 27 16.14 -0.59 -21.67
C ALA A 27 17.00 -1.84 -21.50
N VAL A 28 17.64 -1.96 -20.34
CA VAL A 28 17.67 -3.27 -19.67
C VAL A 28 16.23 -3.58 -19.26
N ALA A 29 15.43 -4.09 -20.19
CA ALA A 29 14.13 -4.69 -19.92
C ALA A 29 14.36 -5.95 -19.09
N ALA A 30 14.51 -5.76 -17.78
CA ALA A 30 14.87 -6.85 -16.89
C ALA A 30 13.69 -7.80 -16.67
N HIS A 31 13.93 -9.07 -16.96
CA HIS A 31 13.06 -10.20 -16.67
C HIS A 31 12.73 -10.25 -15.17
N ARG A 32 11.56 -9.73 -14.78
CA ARG A 32 11.06 -9.78 -13.40
C ARG A 32 9.63 -10.31 -13.38
N ASN A 33 9.40 -11.27 -12.50
CA ASN A 33 8.06 -11.80 -12.28
C ASN A 33 7.20 -10.78 -11.54
N ALA A 34 5.92 -10.72 -11.89
CA ALA A 34 4.95 -10.03 -11.07
C ALA A 34 4.92 -10.64 -9.66
N PRO A 35 4.72 -9.84 -8.60
CA PRO A 35 4.69 -10.34 -7.24
C PRO A 35 3.59 -11.38 -7.08
N GLN A 36 3.95 -12.52 -6.49
CA GLN A 36 3.04 -13.60 -6.18
C GLN A 36 2.66 -13.50 -4.70
N PRO A 37 1.39 -13.21 -4.38
CA PRO A 37 0.95 -13.18 -3.00
C PRO A 37 0.91 -14.59 -2.40
N ASP A 38 1.20 -14.67 -1.10
CA ASP A 38 1.08 -15.90 -0.33
C ASP A 38 -0.41 -16.29 -0.18
N PRO A 39 -0.79 -17.58 -0.31
CA PRO A 39 -2.16 -18.04 -0.04
C PRO A 39 -2.71 -17.64 1.32
N ALA A 40 -1.86 -17.43 2.33
CA ALA A 40 -2.24 -16.96 3.67
C ALA A 40 -2.95 -15.59 3.66
N CYS A 41 -2.79 -14.77 2.62
CA CYS A 41 -3.58 -13.54 2.45
C CYS A 41 -5.09 -13.83 2.37
N LEU A 42 -5.48 -14.98 1.81
CA LEU A 42 -6.89 -15.36 1.60
C LEU A 42 -7.44 -16.10 2.82
N TYR A 43 -7.38 -15.43 3.97
CA TYR A 43 -7.81 -15.91 5.27
C TYR A 43 -9.32 -15.75 5.49
N GLY A 44 -9.94 -16.73 6.15
CA GLY A 44 -11.33 -16.66 6.63
C GLY A 44 -12.35 -16.23 5.57
N LEU A 45 -13.35 -15.44 5.99
CA LEU A 45 -14.39 -14.91 5.11
C LEU A 45 -13.82 -14.07 3.95
N ILE A 46 -12.74 -13.33 4.18
CA ILE A 46 -12.07 -12.54 3.14
C ILE A 46 -11.59 -13.46 2.01
N GLY A 47 -10.96 -14.58 2.36
CA GLY A 47 -10.52 -15.59 1.41
C GLY A 47 -11.67 -16.29 0.69
N ASP A 48 -12.77 -16.56 1.39
CA ASP A 48 -13.92 -17.24 0.80
C ASP A 48 -14.62 -16.38 -0.25
N VAL A 49 -14.82 -15.08 0.02
CA VAL A 49 -15.34 -14.12 -0.99
C VAL A 49 -14.42 -14.05 -2.20
N ALA A 50 -13.12 -13.96 -1.96
CA ALA A 50 -12.11 -13.89 -3.01
C ALA A 50 -12.06 -15.13 -3.89
N ARG A 51 -12.12 -16.32 -3.28
CA ARG A 51 -12.17 -17.60 -4.00
C ARG A 51 -13.47 -17.72 -4.80
N ALA A 52 -14.62 -17.39 -4.21
CA ALA A 52 -15.92 -17.45 -4.88
C ALA A 52 -16.03 -16.51 -6.09
N GLY A 53 -15.45 -15.31 -6.04
CA GLY A 53 -15.49 -14.38 -7.16
C GLY A 53 -14.42 -14.63 -8.24
N SER A 54 -13.35 -15.36 -7.91
CA SER A 54 -12.31 -15.73 -8.86
C SER A 54 -12.52 -17.12 -9.48
N ASP A 55 -13.45 -17.92 -8.94
CA ASP A 55 -13.80 -19.21 -9.49
C ASP A 55 -14.52 -19.07 -10.83
N GLY A 56 -14.05 -19.81 -11.84
CA GLY A 56 -14.58 -19.70 -13.20
C GLY A 56 -14.48 -18.30 -13.86
N THR A 57 -13.69 -17.37 -13.32
CA THR A 57 -13.50 -16.02 -13.88
C THR A 57 -12.03 -15.68 -14.15
N GLU A 58 -11.80 -14.57 -14.86
CA GLU A 58 -10.46 -13.98 -15.04
C GLU A 58 -10.03 -13.12 -13.84
N THR A 59 -10.94 -12.83 -12.91
CA THR A 59 -10.73 -11.83 -11.87
C THR A 59 -9.75 -12.36 -10.81
N ASN A 60 -8.75 -11.53 -10.47
CA ASN A 60 -7.74 -11.91 -9.49
C ASN A 60 -8.34 -11.98 -8.07
N ALA A 61 -8.21 -13.11 -7.40
CA ALA A 61 -8.73 -13.33 -6.04
C ALA A 61 -8.26 -12.26 -5.05
N TYR A 62 -7.00 -11.83 -5.12
CA TYR A 62 -6.42 -10.85 -4.21
C TYR A 62 -6.94 -9.43 -4.49
N ALA A 63 -7.31 -9.12 -5.74
CA ALA A 63 -8.01 -7.87 -6.04
C ALA A 63 -9.43 -7.85 -5.44
N ILE A 64 -10.14 -8.98 -5.49
CA ILE A 64 -11.46 -9.13 -4.86
C ILE A 64 -11.33 -9.01 -3.34
N ALA A 65 -10.36 -9.72 -2.75
CA ALA A 65 -10.09 -9.68 -1.32
C ALA A 65 -9.78 -8.26 -0.84
N ALA A 66 -8.96 -7.49 -1.55
CA ALA A 66 -8.65 -6.11 -1.18
C ALA A 66 -9.89 -5.22 -1.17
N ASN A 67 -10.78 -5.38 -2.15
CA ASN A 67 -12.05 -4.63 -2.18
C ASN A 67 -13.00 -5.06 -1.07
N PHE A 68 -13.12 -6.37 -0.82
CA PHE A 68 -13.94 -6.87 0.27
C PHE A 68 -13.39 -6.45 1.64
N MET A 69 -12.07 -6.43 1.81
CA MET A 69 -11.43 -5.91 3.02
C MET A 69 -11.76 -4.44 3.24
N ALA A 70 -11.66 -3.58 2.23
CA ALA A 70 -12.04 -2.17 2.34
C ALA A 70 -13.53 -1.98 2.65
N TYR A 71 -14.40 -2.78 2.03
CA TYR A 71 -15.84 -2.78 2.31
C TYR A 71 -16.16 -3.21 3.75
N LEU A 72 -15.68 -4.38 4.17
CA LEU A 72 -15.93 -4.93 5.51
C LEU A 72 -15.35 -4.01 6.59
N SER A 73 -14.14 -3.50 6.35
CA SER A 73 -13.49 -2.46 7.16
C SER A 73 -14.39 -1.23 7.33
N CYS A 74 -15.07 -0.79 6.27
CA CYS A 74 -16.04 0.29 6.35
C CYS A 74 -17.28 -0.09 7.17
N ALA A 75 -17.87 -1.24 6.85
CA ALA A 75 -19.12 -1.70 7.44
C ALA A 75 -19.00 -1.93 8.96
N VAL A 76 -17.85 -2.41 9.44
CA VAL A 76 -17.55 -2.59 10.88
C VAL A 76 -17.61 -1.26 11.66
N GLY A 77 -17.29 -0.12 11.04
CA GLY A 77 -17.41 1.18 11.68
C GLY A 77 -16.41 1.46 12.81
N ARG A 78 -16.73 2.46 13.65
CA ARG A 78 -15.90 2.97 14.75
C ARG A 78 -16.22 2.35 16.11
N GLY A 79 -17.14 1.39 16.18
CA GLY A 79 -17.44 0.69 17.41
C GLY A 79 -16.28 -0.16 17.92
N VAL A 80 -15.53 -0.78 16.99
CA VAL A 80 -14.41 -1.67 17.29
C VAL A 80 -13.06 -0.97 17.26
N TYR A 81 -12.24 -1.13 18.30
CA TYR A 81 -10.91 -0.53 18.36
C TYR A 81 -9.86 -1.42 19.03
N LEU A 82 -8.61 -1.28 18.58
CA LEU A 82 -7.41 -1.84 19.23
C LEU A 82 -6.56 -0.68 19.80
N PRO A 83 -6.34 -0.61 21.11
CA PRO A 83 -5.46 0.39 21.70
C PRO A 83 -3.98 -0.01 21.57
N ILE A 84 -3.16 0.90 21.03
CA ILE A 84 -1.69 0.79 21.00
C ILE A 84 -1.11 2.11 21.52
N GLY A 85 -0.53 2.07 22.72
CA GLY A 85 -0.16 3.30 23.43
C GLY A 85 -1.37 4.22 23.62
N ASN A 86 -1.24 5.48 23.21
CA ASN A 86 -2.32 6.48 23.28
C ASN A 86 -3.20 6.51 22.02
N THR A 87 -2.93 5.65 21.03
CA THR A 87 -3.66 5.63 19.75
C THR A 87 -4.70 4.52 19.75
N ARG A 88 -5.92 4.87 19.34
CA ARG A 88 -7.00 3.92 19.06
C ARG A 88 -6.98 3.58 17.57
N HIS A 89 -6.71 2.33 17.25
CA HIS A 89 -6.77 1.85 15.87
C HIS A 89 -8.16 1.27 15.61
N HIS A 90 -8.88 1.84 14.65
CA HIS A 90 -10.05 1.21 14.05
C HIS A 90 -9.60 0.44 12.80
N ALA A 91 -10.37 -0.58 12.41
CA ALA A 91 -10.12 -1.33 11.18
C ALA A 91 -10.54 -0.46 9.98
N ARG A 92 -9.75 0.58 9.64
CA ARG A 92 -9.93 1.47 8.47
C ARG A 92 -8.85 1.19 7.43
N LEU A 93 -9.27 0.79 6.24
CA LEU A 93 -8.38 0.38 5.16
C LEU A 93 -8.59 1.22 3.91
N PHE A 94 -7.50 1.75 3.37
CA PHE A 94 -7.44 2.23 2.00
C PHE A 94 -6.65 1.21 1.20
N CYS A 95 -7.23 0.68 0.12
CA CYS A 95 -6.60 -0.26 -0.79
C CYS A 95 -6.41 0.40 -2.15
N LEU A 96 -5.27 0.16 -2.79
CA LEU A 96 -5.00 0.63 -4.15
C LEU A 96 -4.63 -0.55 -5.04
N HIS A 97 -5.52 -0.91 -5.96
CA HIS A 97 -5.31 -1.97 -6.95
C HIS A 97 -4.62 -1.42 -8.19
N ILE A 98 -3.37 -1.83 -8.38
CA ILE A 98 -2.58 -1.59 -9.58
C ILE A 98 -2.68 -2.80 -10.51
N GLY A 99 -3.03 -2.54 -11.77
CA GLY A 99 -2.94 -3.54 -12.83
C GLY A 99 -3.06 -2.87 -14.19
N ARG A 100 -2.48 -3.44 -15.25
CA ARG A 100 -2.56 -2.83 -16.59
C ARG A 100 -4.01 -2.73 -17.07
N SER A 101 -4.30 -1.74 -17.90
CA SER A 101 -5.63 -1.55 -18.50
C SER A 101 -6.06 -2.80 -19.27
N GLY A 102 -7.33 -3.19 -19.13
CA GLY A 102 -7.88 -4.46 -19.65
C GLY A 102 -7.45 -5.72 -18.89
N ARG A 103 -6.18 -5.84 -18.49
CA ARG A 103 -5.64 -7.03 -17.79
C ARG A 103 -5.94 -7.05 -16.30
N GLY A 104 -6.02 -5.88 -15.67
CA GLY A 104 -6.21 -5.74 -14.23
C GLY A 104 -7.56 -6.23 -13.73
N ARG A 105 -8.58 -6.33 -14.61
CA ARG A 105 -9.97 -6.69 -14.24
C ARG A 105 -10.48 -5.89 -13.01
N LYS A 106 -10.11 -4.60 -12.98
CA LYS A 106 -10.30 -3.69 -11.84
C LYS A 106 -11.78 -3.50 -11.47
N GLY A 107 -12.65 -3.29 -12.47
CA GLY A 107 -14.09 -3.18 -12.26
C GLY A 107 -14.72 -4.50 -11.79
N ASP A 108 -14.31 -5.61 -12.42
CA ASP A 108 -14.81 -6.95 -12.07
C ASP A 108 -14.47 -7.33 -10.63
N ALA A 109 -13.30 -6.91 -10.12
CA ALA A 109 -12.85 -7.15 -8.75
C ALA A 109 -13.77 -6.54 -7.66
N VAL A 110 -14.55 -5.52 -8.00
CA VAL A 110 -15.50 -4.86 -7.09
C VAL A 110 -16.91 -5.48 -7.21
N SER A 111 -17.22 -6.11 -8.34
CA SER A 111 -18.59 -6.51 -8.70
C SER A 111 -19.25 -7.47 -7.70
N LEU A 112 -18.53 -8.50 -7.25
CA LEU A 112 -19.05 -9.44 -6.26
C LEU A 112 -19.31 -8.77 -4.91
N VAL A 113 -18.45 -7.84 -4.50
CA VAL A 113 -18.61 -7.10 -3.24
C VAL A 113 -19.88 -6.24 -3.27
N LEU A 114 -20.18 -5.61 -4.41
CA LEU A 114 -21.42 -4.85 -4.59
C LEU A 114 -22.66 -5.75 -4.59
N ARG A 115 -22.58 -6.97 -5.12
CA ARG A 115 -23.68 -7.95 -5.04
C ARG A 115 -23.91 -8.43 -3.62
N ILE A 116 -22.84 -8.65 -2.85
CA ILE A 116 -22.94 -8.95 -1.41
C ILE A 116 -23.60 -7.79 -0.68
N ASP A 117 -23.19 -6.55 -0.94
CA ASP A 117 -23.79 -5.35 -0.33
C ASP A 117 -25.27 -5.19 -0.65
N GLN A 118 -25.68 -5.43 -1.91
CA GLN A 118 -27.10 -5.39 -2.30
C GLN A 118 -27.94 -6.39 -1.50
N VAL A 119 -27.43 -7.60 -1.31
CA VAL A 119 -28.10 -8.62 -0.49
C VAL A 119 -28.08 -8.23 0.98
N LEU A 120 -26.97 -7.68 1.49
CA LEU A 120 -26.87 -7.20 2.88
C LEU A 120 -27.92 -6.11 3.16
N ARG A 121 -28.05 -5.10 2.28
CA ARG A 121 -29.08 -4.05 2.40
C ARG A 121 -30.50 -4.61 2.38
N ALA A 122 -30.74 -5.63 1.55
CA ALA A 122 -32.05 -6.27 1.49
C ALA A 122 -32.36 -7.11 2.75
N MET A 123 -31.33 -7.58 3.46
CA MET A 123 -31.48 -8.25 4.75
C MET A 123 -31.72 -7.24 5.86
N ASP A 124 -30.85 -6.23 5.97
CA ASP A 124 -30.96 -5.14 6.94
C ASP A 124 -30.05 -3.97 6.52
N GLU A 125 -30.68 -2.84 6.17
CA GLU A 125 -29.99 -1.63 5.70
C GLU A 125 -29.06 -1.02 6.75
N ALA A 126 -29.35 -1.18 8.05
CA ALA A 126 -28.55 -0.60 9.13
C ALA A 126 -27.12 -1.16 9.19
N PHE A 127 -26.88 -2.35 8.64
CA PHE A 127 -25.54 -2.94 8.59
C PHE A 127 -24.73 -2.53 7.36
N ALA A 128 -25.37 -1.99 6.33
CA ALA A 128 -24.72 -1.67 5.08
C ALA A 128 -24.17 -0.23 5.08
N PRO A 129 -22.86 -0.01 4.90
CA PRO A 129 -22.29 1.34 4.91
C PRO A 129 -22.76 2.16 3.71
N GLN A 130 -22.61 3.49 3.74
CA GLN A 130 -22.78 4.31 2.55
C GLN A 130 -21.71 3.96 1.50
N ILE A 131 -22.07 3.98 0.21
CA ILE A 131 -21.12 3.74 -0.89
C ILE A 131 -21.09 4.96 -1.83
N HIS A 132 -19.90 5.52 -2.03
CA HIS A 132 -19.67 6.57 -3.03
C HIS A 132 -18.82 6.04 -4.19
N ARG A 133 -19.30 6.21 -5.42
CA ARG A 133 -18.64 5.75 -6.65
C ARG A 133 -18.47 6.87 -7.69
N GLY A 134 -18.84 8.10 -7.33
CA GLY A 134 -18.91 9.24 -8.26
C GLY A 134 -17.61 10.05 -8.40
N GLY A 135 -16.51 9.57 -7.83
CA GLY A 135 -15.24 10.31 -7.80
C GLY A 135 -15.16 11.36 -6.69
N LEU A 136 -13.96 11.54 -6.14
CA LEU A 136 -13.64 12.54 -5.12
C LEU A 136 -12.99 13.76 -5.77
N SER A 137 -13.48 14.93 -5.38
CA SER A 137 -13.03 16.20 -5.94
C SER A 137 -12.31 17.10 -4.94
N THR A 138 -12.90 17.34 -3.76
CA THR A 138 -12.38 18.28 -2.75
C THR A 138 -12.61 17.78 -1.33
N ARG A 139 -11.97 18.41 -0.33
CA ARG A 139 -12.24 18.16 1.10
C ARG A 139 -13.70 18.40 1.45
N GLU A 140 -14.26 19.50 0.97
CA GLU A 140 -15.66 19.89 1.23
C GLU A 140 -16.62 18.87 0.60
N GLY A 141 -16.33 18.41 -0.63
CA GLY A 141 -17.12 17.35 -1.27
C GLY A 141 -17.09 16.05 -0.49
N LEU A 142 -15.93 15.66 0.06
CA LEU A 142 -15.83 14.48 0.93
C LEU A 142 -16.59 14.68 2.24
N ALA A 143 -16.46 15.84 2.88
CA ALA A 143 -17.20 16.16 4.10
C ALA A 143 -18.72 16.17 3.87
N ALA A 144 -19.19 16.63 2.70
CA ALA A 144 -20.60 16.64 2.32
C ALA A 144 -21.24 15.24 2.29
N LEU A 145 -20.45 14.19 2.15
CA LEU A 145 -20.97 12.82 2.14
C LEU A 145 -21.27 12.29 3.55
N ILE A 146 -20.69 12.90 4.60
CA ILE A 146 -20.73 12.41 5.99
C ILE A 146 -20.81 13.56 7.01
N HIS A 147 -21.52 14.64 6.69
CA HIS A 147 -21.46 15.89 7.46
C HIS A 147 -22.29 15.89 8.76
N ASP A 148 -21.93 16.76 9.72
CA ASP A 148 -22.60 16.95 11.03
C ASP A 148 -23.74 17.97 10.97
N GLY A 149 -24.41 18.06 9.83
CA GLY A 149 -25.36 19.13 9.53
C GLY A 149 -24.67 20.46 9.21
N TYR A 150 -25.34 21.31 8.42
CA TYR A 150 -24.85 22.65 8.11
C TYR A 150 -26.01 23.55 7.65
N ARG A 151 -25.75 24.86 7.51
CA ARG A 151 -26.78 25.82 7.12
C ARG A 151 -26.61 26.31 5.68
N GLN A 152 -27.51 25.90 4.80
CA GLN A 152 -27.55 26.38 3.42
C GLN A 152 -28.53 27.56 3.30
N GLY A 153 -28.01 28.77 3.39
CA GLY A 153 -28.84 29.99 3.41
C GLY A 153 -29.73 30.04 4.65
N ARG A 154 -31.05 29.89 4.47
CA ARG A 154 -32.04 29.81 5.57
C ARG A 154 -32.41 28.37 5.95
N GLN A 155 -31.99 27.37 5.18
CA GLN A 155 -32.30 25.98 5.41
C GLN A 155 -31.23 25.31 6.29
N ASN A 156 -31.66 24.52 7.27
CA ASN A 156 -30.79 23.63 8.02
C ASN A 156 -30.80 22.25 7.34
N VAL A 157 -29.62 21.78 6.94
CA VAL A 157 -29.41 20.41 6.47
C VAL A 157 -29.06 19.57 7.68
N LEU A 158 -29.84 18.50 7.93
CA LEU A 158 -29.63 17.59 9.06
C LEU A 158 -28.33 16.81 8.92
N ALA A 159 -27.77 16.36 10.04
CA ALA A 159 -26.57 15.54 10.03
C ALA A 159 -26.82 14.18 9.36
N ILE A 160 -25.76 13.66 8.75
CA ILE A 160 -25.69 12.26 8.35
C ILE A 160 -25.15 11.52 9.57
N GLU A 161 -25.99 10.73 10.24
CA GLU A 161 -25.63 10.09 11.51
C GLU A 161 -24.65 8.92 11.31
N ASP A 162 -24.85 8.10 10.27
CA ASP A 162 -23.91 7.03 9.92
C ASP A 162 -22.72 7.59 9.13
N LYS A 163 -21.54 7.59 9.74
CA LYS A 163 -20.30 8.10 9.15
C LYS A 163 -19.51 7.04 8.38
N ARG A 164 -20.03 5.82 8.23
CA ARG A 164 -19.39 4.74 7.47
C ARG A 164 -19.55 5.00 5.98
N LEU A 165 -18.46 5.40 5.34
CA LEU A 165 -18.41 5.68 3.90
C LEU A 165 -17.34 4.85 3.20
N TRP A 166 -17.78 3.96 2.31
CA TRP A 166 -16.90 3.25 1.40
C TRP A 166 -16.82 4.00 0.07
N VAL A 167 -15.64 4.55 -0.23
CA VAL A 167 -15.36 5.21 -1.50
C VAL A 167 -14.75 4.20 -2.47
N VAL A 168 -15.35 4.05 -3.65
CA VAL A 168 -14.81 3.26 -4.76
C VAL A 168 -14.37 4.20 -5.87
N GLU A 169 -13.06 4.37 -6.01
CA GLU A 169 -12.42 5.13 -7.07
C GLU A 169 -11.94 4.22 -8.19
N SER A 170 -12.75 4.06 -9.24
CA SER A 170 -12.38 3.27 -10.41
C SER A 170 -11.21 3.88 -11.20
N GLU A 171 -11.00 5.19 -11.06
CA GLU A 171 -9.93 5.97 -11.70
C GLU A 171 -9.22 6.82 -10.66
N PHE A 172 -8.32 6.20 -9.89
CA PHE A 172 -7.59 6.90 -8.83
C PHE A 172 -6.67 8.02 -9.35
N ALA A 173 -6.36 8.02 -10.66
CA ALA A 173 -5.69 9.13 -11.34
C ALA A 173 -6.39 10.47 -11.10
N ASN A 174 -7.73 10.48 -11.03
CA ASN A 174 -8.50 11.69 -10.75
C ASN A 174 -8.18 12.27 -9.36
N VAL A 175 -8.04 11.42 -8.34
CA VAL A 175 -7.65 11.85 -6.98
C VAL A 175 -6.27 12.50 -6.98
N LEU A 176 -5.31 11.92 -7.71
CA LEU A 176 -3.95 12.45 -7.85
C LEU A 176 -3.94 13.80 -8.62
N HIS A 177 -4.73 13.92 -9.68
CA HIS A 177 -4.89 15.18 -10.40
C HIS A 177 -5.47 16.28 -9.52
N GLN A 178 -6.50 15.96 -8.73
CA GLN A 178 -7.10 16.92 -7.79
C GLN A 178 -6.10 17.34 -6.71
N GLY A 179 -5.23 16.44 -6.25
CA GLY A 179 -4.15 16.75 -5.31
C GLY A 179 -3.12 17.75 -5.83
N ARG A 180 -2.97 17.88 -7.15
CA ARG A 180 -2.07 18.85 -7.80
C ARG A 180 -2.70 20.23 -8.01
N ARG A 181 -4.01 20.37 -7.88
CA ARG A 181 -4.70 21.66 -8.10
C ARG A 181 -4.44 22.61 -6.92
N ASP A 182 -3.97 23.81 -7.21
CA ASP A 182 -3.72 24.82 -6.17
C ASP A 182 -4.97 25.10 -5.33
N GLY A 183 -4.77 25.10 -4.01
CA GLY A 183 -5.84 25.29 -3.03
C GLY A 183 -6.69 24.04 -2.73
N ASN A 184 -6.56 22.94 -3.48
CA ASN A 184 -7.27 21.70 -3.16
C ASN A 184 -6.61 20.96 -2.00
N THR A 185 -7.42 20.53 -1.03
CA THR A 185 -6.96 19.84 0.19
C THR A 185 -7.49 18.40 0.31
N LEU A 186 -7.97 17.79 -0.79
CA LEU A 186 -8.49 16.42 -0.81
C LEU A 186 -7.48 15.40 -0.27
N SER A 187 -6.22 15.44 -0.71
CA SER A 187 -5.17 14.53 -0.21
C SER A 187 -4.97 14.68 1.31
N ALA A 188 -5.07 15.90 1.85
CA ALA A 188 -5.02 16.12 3.29
C ALA A 188 -6.25 15.53 4.00
N ALA A 189 -7.45 15.76 3.47
CA ALA A 189 -8.68 15.19 4.01
C ALA A 189 -8.66 13.65 4.03
N LEU A 190 -8.15 13.00 2.99
CA LEU A 190 -8.00 11.54 2.96
C LEU A 190 -7.01 11.03 4.01
N ARG A 191 -5.92 11.76 4.27
CA ARG A 191 -4.99 11.44 5.38
C ARG A 191 -5.69 11.56 6.73
N ASP A 192 -6.43 12.66 6.94
CA ASP A 192 -7.21 12.91 8.15
C ASP A 192 -8.24 11.78 8.36
N CYS A 193 -8.96 11.38 7.32
CA CYS A 193 -9.91 10.27 7.34
C CYS A 193 -9.27 8.91 7.66
N TRP A 194 -8.07 8.63 7.15
CA TRP A 194 -7.35 7.38 7.47
C TRP A 194 -6.86 7.35 8.92
N ASP A 195 -6.50 8.52 9.48
CA ASP A 195 -6.11 8.67 10.89
C ASP A 195 -7.34 8.71 11.81
N GLY A 196 -8.47 9.19 11.30
CA GLY A 196 -9.78 9.22 11.97
C GLY A 196 -10.05 10.54 12.64
N VAL A 197 -9.35 11.56 12.16
CA VAL A 197 -9.38 12.95 12.58
C VAL A 197 -10.53 13.64 11.85
N ASP A 198 -11.19 14.54 12.57
CA ASP A 198 -12.31 15.30 12.05
C ASP A 198 -11.93 16.15 10.82
N LEU A 199 -12.87 16.25 9.86
CA LEU A 199 -12.76 17.17 8.74
C LEU A 199 -13.36 18.52 9.15
N LYS A 200 -12.59 19.34 9.88
CA LYS A 200 -13.03 20.65 10.41
C LYS A 200 -12.24 21.82 9.80
N PRO A 201 -12.60 22.30 8.60
CA PRO A 201 -11.95 23.47 8.02
C PRO A 201 -12.29 24.73 8.85
N ALA A 202 -11.27 25.56 9.11
CA ALA A 202 -11.42 26.83 9.83
C ALA A 202 -11.91 27.95 8.90
N THR A 203 -13.08 27.79 8.28
CA THR A 203 -13.68 28.79 7.37
C THR A 203 -14.67 29.70 8.10
N LYS A 204 -14.75 30.97 7.66
CA LYS A 204 -15.59 32.01 8.29
C LYS A 204 -17.09 31.86 7.99
N SER A 205 -17.48 31.21 6.89
CA SER A 205 -18.87 31.05 6.46
C SER A 205 -19.20 29.57 6.16
N ASN A 206 -20.41 29.16 6.55
CA ASN A 206 -21.00 27.82 6.38
C ASN A 206 -20.01 26.66 6.61
N ARG A 207 -19.81 26.29 7.89
CA ARG A 207 -18.92 25.21 8.30
C ARG A 207 -19.51 23.89 7.85
N LEU A 208 -19.15 23.42 6.67
CA LEU A 208 -19.32 22.03 6.30
C LEU A 208 -18.19 21.24 6.98
N TYR A 209 -18.55 20.36 7.89
CA TYR A 209 -17.60 19.55 8.64
C TYR A 209 -18.18 18.16 8.92
N ALA A 210 -17.29 17.21 9.20
CA ALA A 210 -17.62 15.86 9.61
C ALA A 210 -16.74 15.49 10.81
N SER A 211 -17.36 15.18 11.95
CA SER A 211 -16.65 14.60 13.09
C SER A 211 -16.64 13.08 13.01
N ASP A 212 -15.59 12.50 13.60
CA ASP A 212 -15.41 11.06 13.73
C ASP A 212 -15.63 10.27 12.42
N PRO A 213 -15.00 10.68 11.30
CA PRO A 213 -15.22 10.02 10.02
C PRO A 213 -14.78 8.55 10.08
N HIS A 214 -15.54 7.66 9.42
CA HIS A 214 -15.15 6.27 9.17
C HIS A 214 -15.14 5.98 7.67
N VAL A 215 -14.13 6.52 7.01
CA VAL A 215 -13.97 6.35 5.56
C VAL A 215 -13.02 5.20 5.28
N CYS A 216 -13.40 4.34 4.34
CA CYS A 216 -12.53 3.36 3.70
C CYS A 216 -12.53 3.58 2.19
N LEU A 217 -11.47 3.18 1.51
CA LEU A 217 -11.28 3.54 0.10
C LEU A 217 -10.75 2.36 -0.70
N SER A 218 -11.40 2.07 -1.83
CA SER A 218 -10.93 1.16 -2.86
C SER A 218 -10.55 1.97 -4.09
N GLY A 219 -9.27 2.14 -4.35
CA GLY A 219 -8.75 2.82 -5.53
C GLY A 219 -8.27 1.83 -6.57
N ALA A 220 -8.40 2.18 -7.84
CA ALA A 220 -7.87 1.40 -8.94
C ALA A 220 -7.12 2.29 -9.94
N ILE A 221 -5.95 1.85 -10.40
CA ILE A 221 -5.08 2.63 -11.29
C ILE A 221 -4.22 1.74 -12.19
N SER A 222 -3.78 2.25 -13.34
CA SER A 222 -2.74 1.59 -14.12
C SER A 222 -1.34 1.95 -13.60
N PRO A 223 -0.33 1.08 -13.80
CA PRO A 223 1.03 1.39 -13.34
C PRO A 223 1.59 2.66 -13.97
N GLY A 224 1.38 2.88 -15.28
CA GLY A 224 1.90 4.05 -15.99
C GLY A 224 1.29 5.36 -15.50
N GLU A 225 -0.01 5.40 -15.24
CA GLU A 225 -0.68 6.57 -14.65
C GLU A 225 -0.18 6.81 -13.23
N LEU A 226 -0.05 5.77 -12.41
CA LEU A 226 0.44 5.92 -11.05
C LEU A 226 1.86 6.51 -11.05
N THR A 227 2.79 5.96 -11.83
CA THR A 227 4.17 6.46 -11.87
C THR A 227 4.28 7.84 -12.50
N GLY A 228 3.41 8.18 -13.46
CA GLY A 228 3.40 9.50 -14.09
C GLY A 228 2.74 10.60 -13.24
N LEU A 229 1.76 10.24 -12.40
CA LEU A 229 0.97 11.18 -11.60
C LEU A 229 1.44 11.29 -10.15
N MET A 230 2.09 10.27 -9.61
CA MET A 230 2.61 10.31 -8.25
C MET A 230 3.77 11.31 -8.15
N SER A 231 3.52 12.42 -7.47
CA SER A 231 4.53 13.46 -7.27
C SER A 231 5.44 13.17 -6.08
N ALA A 232 6.65 13.73 -6.07
CA ALA A 232 7.56 13.67 -4.92
C ALA A 232 6.89 14.18 -3.61
N ARG A 233 5.97 15.14 -3.73
CA ARG A 233 5.19 15.68 -2.61
C ARG A 233 4.23 14.66 -1.99
N GLU A 234 3.51 13.89 -2.80
CA GLU A 234 2.57 12.86 -2.31
C GLU A 234 3.28 11.65 -1.68
N LEU A 235 4.50 11.37 -2.16
CA LEU A 235 5.36 10.33 -1.61
C LEU A 235 5.87 10.70 -0.21
N THR A 236 6.17 11.98 0.02
CA THR A 236 6.80 12.47 1.26
C THR A 236 5.81 13.00 2.30
N ASN A 237 4.60 13.41 1.91
CA ASN A 237 3.59 13.95 2.84
C ASN A 237 2.76 12.86 3.56
N GLY A 238 3.07 11.59 3.32
CA GLY A 238 2.39 10.43 3.89
C GLY A 238 1.04 10.07 3.25
N PHE A 239 0.66 10.66 2.11
CA PHE A 239 -0.59 10.29 1.45
C PHE A 239 -0.54 8.85 0.95
N ALA A 240 0.45 8.53 0.13
CA ALA A 240 0.54 7.22 -0.52
C ALA A 240 0.82 6.08 0.47
N ASN A 241 1.51 6.36 1.59
CA ASN A 241 1.84 5.35 2.60
C ASN A 241 0.66 4.90 3.47
N ARG A 242 -0.52 5.52 3.30
CA ARG A 242 -1.78 5.08 3.93
C ARG A 242 -2.56 4.07 3.07
N PHE A 243 -2.08 3.73 1.88
CA PHE A 243 -2.71 2.74 1.01
C PHE A 243 -2.03 1.38 1.14
N LEU A 244 -2.83 0.31 1.26
CA LEU A 244 -2.40 -1.04 0.95
C LEU A 244 -2.35 -1.17 -0.57
N ILE A 245 -1.18 -0.91 -1.14
CA ILE A 245 -0.94 -0.92 -2.58
C ILE A 245 -0.66 -2.35 -3.04
N ILE A 246 -1.47 -2.88 -3.96
CA ILE A 246 -1.30 -4.24 -4.47
C ILE A 246 -1.21 -4.26 -5.99
N TRP A 247 -0.36 -5.13 -6.51
CA TRP A 247 -0.36 -5.52 -7.90
C TRP A 247 -1.29 -6.72 -8.08
N ALA A 248 -2.21 -6.62 -9.04
CA ALA A 248 -3.06 -7.74 -9.43
C ALA A 248 -3.50 -7.62 -10.89
N GLU A 249 -3.31 -8.69 -11.65
CA GLU A 249 -3.81 -8.86 -13.01
C GLU A 249 -4.54 -10.20 -13.13
N ARG A 250 -5.33 -10.36 -14.20
CA ARG A 250 -5.99 -11.62 -14.52
C ARG A 250 -5.00 -12.78 -14.49
N THR A 251 -5.42 -13.89 -13.89
CA THR A 251 -4.59 -15.09 -13.72
C THR A 251 -4.74 -16.10 -14.85
N ARG A 252 -5.80 -15.95 -15.66
CA ARG A 252 -6.17 -16.83 -16.76
C ARG A 252 -6.92 -16.05 -17.84
N MET A 253 -7.07 -16.67 -19.00
CA MET A 253 -7.88 -16.13 -20.10
C MET A 253 -9.14 -16.99 -20.27
N LEU A 254 -10.31 -16.40 -20.08
CA LEU A 254 -11.61 -17.03 -20.19
C LEU A 254 -12.55 -16.11 -21.00
N PRO A 255 -13.04 -16.55 -22.16
CA PRO A 255 -13.89 -15.71 -23.01
C PRO A 255 -15.29 -15.49 -22.42
N PHE A 256 -15.79 -16.45 -21.63
CA PHE A 256 -17.14 -16.44 -21.06
C PHE A 256 -17.09 -16.74 -19.55
N PRO A 257 -16.67 -15.78 -18.72
CA PRO A 257 -16.70 -15.96 -17.27
C PRO A 257 -18.15 -16.15 -16.80
N LYS A 258 -18.37 -17.06 -15.86
CA LYS A 258 -19.68 -17.27 -15.25
C LYS A 258 -19.85 -16.33 -14.05
N GLU A 259 -21.06 -15.84 -13.83
CA GLU A 259 -21.38 -15.11 -12.62
C GLU A 259 -21.31 -16.03 -11.40
N THR A 260 -20.90 -15.48 -10.25
CA THR A 260 -21.03 -16.18 -8.97
C THR A 260 -22.52 -16.49 -8.74
N PRO A 261 -22.91 -17.75 -8.48
CA PRO A 261 -24.31 -18.12 -8.29
C PRO A 261 -24.97 -17.32 -7.15
N GLN A 262 -26.23 -16.91 -7.33
CA GLN A 262 -26.93 -16.08 -6.35
C GLN A 262 -26.97 -16.70 -4.94
N VAL A 263 -27.16 -18.03 -4.86
CA VAL A 263 -27.12 -18.76 -3.59
C VAL A 263 -25.79 -18.59 -2.84
N VAL A 264 -24.66 -18.52 -3.57
CA VAL A 264 -23.34 -18.30 -2.98
C VAL A 264 -23.23 -16.86 -2.49
N VAL A 265 -23.72 -15.88 -3.26
CA VAL A 265 -23.76 -14.47 -2.84
C VAL A 265 -24.58 -14.30 -1.56
N GLU A 266 -25.74 -14.93 -1.47
CA GLU A 266 -26.58 -14.90 -0.26
C GLU A 266 -25.90 -15.53 0.95
N GLN A 267 -25.19 -16.65 0.77
CA GLN A 267 -24.42 -17.27 1.85
C GLN A 267 -23.29 -16.35 2.34
N LEU A 268 -22.56 -15.71 1.43
CA LEU A 268 -21.49 -14.77 1.77
C LEU A 268 -22.04 -13.50 2.45
N ALA A 269 -23.20 -13.01 2.01
CA ALA A 269 -23.88 -11.88 2.64
C ALA A 269 -24.36 -12.23 4.06
N ARG A 270 -24.94 -13.42 4.28
CA ARG A 270 -25.31 -13.88 5.63
C ARG A 270 -24.10 -13.95 6.57
N ARG A 271 -22.99 -14.54 6.13
CA ARG A 271 -21.75 -14.59 6.92
C ARG A 271 -21.16 -13.20 7.17
N THR A 272 -21.29 -12.28 6.22
CA THR A 272 -20.92 -10.88 6.41
C THR A 272 -21.80 -10.23 7.49
N LEU A 273 -23.11 -10.45 7.43
CA LEU A 273 -24.05 -9.97 8.44
C LEU A 273 -23.77 -10.55 9.83
N GLU A 274 -23.41 -11.84 9.94
CA GLU A 274 -23.02 -12.46 11.22
C GLU A 274 -21.82 -11.75 11.86
N VAL A 275 -20.80 -11.41 11.08
CA VAL A 275 -19.64 -10.63 11.54
C VAL A 275 -20.07 -9.23 11.98
N LEU A 276 -20.92 -8.57 11.20
CA LEU A 276 -21.38 -7.20 11.49
C LEU A 276 -22.31 -7.13 12.71
N ALA A 277 -23.19 -8.12 12.89
CA ALA A 277 -24.05 -8.27 14.05
C ALA A 277 -23.23 -8.58 15.31
N PHE A 278 -22.20 -9.43 15.21
CA PHE A 278 -21.27 -9.71 16.31
C PHE A 278 -20.64 -8.42 16.86
N VAL A 279 -20.25 -7.50 15.98
CA VAL A 279 -19.66 -6.21 16.38
C VAL A 279 -20.67 -5.09 16.62
N ARG A 280 -21.98 -5.35 16.46
CA ARG A 280 -23.06 -4.37 16.58
C ARG A 280 -22.90 -3.16 15.65
N ALA A 281 -22.51 -3.43 14.40
CA ALA A 281 -22.24 -2.39 13.40
C ALA A 281 -23.47 -1.55 13.03
N ASP A 282 -24.68 -2.02 13.29
CA ASP A 282 -25.95 -1.28 13.18
C ASP A 282 -26.01 -0.08 14.13
N ARG A 283 -25.26 -0.10 15.24
CA ARG A 283 -25.19 0.98 16.23
C ARG A 283 -24.08 1.97 15.90
N HIS A 284 -24.20 2.61 14.74
CA HIS A 284 -23.16 3.50 14.21
C HIS A 284 -22.87 4.74 15.08
N ASP A 285 -23.76 5.09 16.01
CA ASP A 285 -23.61 6.15 17.01
C ASP A 285 -22.78 5.73 18.24
N GLU A 286 -22.75 4.42 18.56
CA GLU A 286 -21.90 3.85 19.61
C GLU A 286 -20.44 3.75 19.11
N ARG A 287 -19.56 4.60 19.66
CA ARG A 287 -18.13 4.60 19.32
C ARG A 287 -17.33 3.88 20.39
N ASP A 288 -16.24 3.22 19.97
CA ASP A 288 -15.24 2.62 20.87
C ASP A 288 -15.84 1.71 21.96
N HIS A 289 -16.95 1.04 21.67
CA HIS A 289 -17.66 0.18 22.62
C HIS A 289 -17.08 -1.24 22.66
N LEU A 290 -16.39 -1.69 21.61
CA LEU A 290 -15.81 -3.02 21.50
C LEU A 290 -14.28 -2.96 21.42
N ARG A 291 -13.63 -3.17 22.56
CA ARG A 291 -12.18 -3.23 22.65
C ARG A 291 -11.65 -4.58 22.17
N MET A 292 -10.66 -4.55 21.28
CA MET A 292 -9.88 -5.70 20.88
C MET A 292 -8.56 -5.79 21.64
N GLU A 293 -8.00 -7.00 21.69
CA GLU A 293 -6.72 -7.29 22.36
C GLU A 293 -5.87 -8.24 21.52
N LEU A 294 -4.54 -8.19 21.69
CA LEU A 294 -3.63 -9.20 21.16
C LEU A 294 -3.45 -10.32 22.19
N SER A 295 -3.58 -11.57 21.77
CA SER A 295 -3.18 -12.71 22.61
C SER A 295 -1.67 -12.69 22.89
N PRO A 296 -1.18 -13.37 23.95
CA PRO A 296 0.26 -13.39 24.24
C PRO A 296 1.12 -13.87 23.05
N GLN A 297 0.62 -14.85 22.29
CA GLN A 297 1.30 -15.37 21.10
C GLN A 297 1.32 -14.35 19.97
N ALA A 298 0.20 -13.65 19.74
CA ALA A 298 0.14 -12.56 18.76
C ALA A 298 1.04 -11.39 19.14
N GLN A 299 1.11 -11.02 20.42
CA GLN A 299 2.01 -9.97 20.91
C GLN A 299 3.47 -10.33 20.64
N TRP A 300 3.88 -11.56 20.98
CA TRP A 300 5.24 -12.03 20.72
C TRP A 300 5.55 -12.03 19.22
N ARG A 301 4.62 -12.56 18.40
CA ARG A 301 4.78 -12.62 16.95
C ARG A 301 4.88 -11.24 16.32
N TYR A 302 3.99 -10.33 16.69
CA TYR A 302 4.03 -8.94 16.25
C TYR A 302 5.32 -8.25 16.68
N ALA A 303 5.77 -8.44 17.93
CA ALA A 303 7.00 -7.81 18.42
C ALA A 303 8.25 -8.29 17.65
N GLN A 304 8.30 -9.57 17.24
CA GLN A 304 9.35 -10.06 16.36
C GLN A 304 9.31 -9.40 14.99
N LEU A 305 8.14 -9.38 14.33
CA LEU A 305 7.97 -8.75 13.02
C LEU A 305 8.24 -7.24 13.06
N TYR A 306 7.85 -6.58 14.14
CA TYR A 306 8.06 -5.15 14.37
C TYR A 306 9.55 -4.82 14.44
N ARG A 307 10.34 -5.55 15.24
CA ARG A 307 11.78 -5.32 15.34
C ARG A 307 12.56 -5.81 14.11
N GLY A 308 11.97 -6.71 13.33
CA GLY A 308 12.53 -7.24 12.09
C GLY A 308 11.93 -6.58 10.86
N GLU A 309 11.11 -7.32 10.12
CA GLU A 309 10.67 -7.01 8.76
C GLU A 309 9.89 -5.68 8.60
N LEU A 310 9.06 -5.31 9.58
CA LEU A 310 8.21 -4.10 9.49
C LEU A 310 9.01 -2.80 9.63
N ASN A 311 10.09 -2.80 10.43
CA ASN A 311 11.02 -1.69 10.54
C ASN A 311 12.38 -2.01 9.88
N GLY A 312 12.41 -3.07 9.07
CA GLY A 312 13.55 -3.42 8.25
C GLY A 312 13.76 -2.35 7.19
N ASP A 313 15.02 -1.98 6.97
CA ASP A 313 15.41 -1.00 5.97
C ASP A 313 15.13 -1.58 4.56
N LEU A 314 14.25 -0.91 3.81
CA LEU A 314 13.83 -1.31 2.48
C LEU A 314 14.57 -0.54 1.37
N GLY A 315 15.59 0.24 1.70
CA GLY A 315 16.31 1.11 0.77
C GLY A 315 15.78 2.54 0.75
N ASP A 316 16.62 3.45 0.23
CA ASP A 316 16.48 4.89 0.41
C ASP A 316 15.33 5.55 -0.38
N GLY A 317 14.86 6.68 0.16
CA GLY A 317 13.96 7.66 -0.46
C GLY A 317 12.50 7.26 -0.59
N VAL A 318 12.11 6.79 -1.77
CA VAL A 318 10.70 6.70 -2.19
C VAL A 318 9.99 5.45 -1.67
N ILE A 319 10.67 4.30 -1.70
CA ILE A 319 10.09 3.01 -1.28
C ILE A 319 9.91 2.96 0.23
N GLY A 320 10.91 3.43 0.97
CA GLY A 320 10.81 3.62 2.42
C GLY A 320 9.60 4.46 2.76
N ALA A 321 9.48 5.66 2.18
CA ALA A 321 8.38 6.59 2.42
C ALA A 321 7.00 5.97 2.13
N LEU A 322 6.86 5.24 1.01
CA LEU A 322 5.63 4.52 0.64
C LEU A 322 5.22 3.41 1.61
N LEU A 323 6.18 2.85 2.36
CA LEU A 323 5.99 1.66 3.19
C LEU A 323 6.19 1.95 4.69
N GLU A 324 6.20 3.21 5.10
CA GLU A 324 6.38 3.61 6.51
C GLU A 324 5.26 3.10 7.43
N ARG A 325 4.03 2.99 6.94
CA ARG A 325 2.87 2.61 7.76
C ARG A 325 2.53 1.12 7.72
N ARG A 326 3.49 0.26 7.39
CA ARG A 326 3.31 -1.20 7.40
C ARG A 326 2.86 -1.75 8.75
N ALA A 327 3.44 -1.26 9.85
CA ALA A 327 3.09 -1.72 11.20
C ALA A 327 1.63 -1.44 11.60
N PRO A 328 1.11 -0.20 11.53
CA PRO A 328 -0.29 0.06 11.82
C PRO A 328 -1.24 -0.58 10.79
N MET A 329 -0.83 -0.72 9.52
CA MET A 329 -1.63 -1.42 8.51
C MET A 329 -1.79 -2.90 8.86
N LEU A 330 -0.71 -3.56 9.30
CA LEU A 330 -0.75 -4.96 9.73
C LEU A 330 -1.76 -5.17 10.85
N LEU A 331 -1.72 -4.31 11.88
CA LEU A 331 -2.65 -4.43 13.01
C LEU A 331 -4.10 -4.26 12.58
N ARG A 332 -4.40 -3.30 11.68
CA ARG A 332 -5.76 -3.12 11.15
C ARG A 332 -6.25 -4.31 10.32
N LEU A 333 -5.37 -4.93 9.54
CA LEU A 333 -5.67 -6.16 8.81
C LEU A 333 -5.91 -7.34 9.77
N ALA A 334 -5.08 -7.50 10.79
CA ALA A 334 -5.21 -8.55 11.78
C ALA A 334 -6.48 -8.39 12.63
N MET A 335 -6.86 -7.14 12.96
CA MET A 335 -8.18 -6.84 13.56
C MET A 335 -9.29 -7.38 12.65
N LEU A 336 -9.28 -7.01 11.37
CA LEU A 336 -10.33 -7.41 10.43
C LEU A 336 -10.43 -8.94 10.31
N MET A 337 -9.31 -9.65 10.27
CA MET A 337 -9.27 -11.12 10.22
C MET A 337 -9.82 -11.78 11.49
N ALA A 338 -9.46 -11.27 12.67
CA ALA A 338 -10.03 -11.75 13.93
C ALA A 338 -11.56 -11.54 13.98
N LEU A 339 -12.04 -10.41 13.46
CA LEU A 339 -13.48 -10.14 13.37
C LEU A 339 -14.20 -11.10 12.42
N THR A 340 -13.56 -11.55 11.33
CA THR A 340 -14.16 -12.58 10.46
C THR A 340 -14.33 -13.93 11.14
N ASP A 341 -13.61 -14.18 12.23
CA ASP A 341 -13.77 -15.37 13.08
C ASP A 341 -14.68 -15.10 14.29
N SER A 342 -15.34 -13.93 14.33
CA SER A 342 -16.16 -13.46 15.45
C SER A 342 -15.38 -13.42 16.78
N GLN A 343 -14.14 -12.94 16.73
CA GLN A 343 -13.27 -12.80 17.90
C GLN A 343 -12.87 -11.34 18.15
N THR A 344 -12.89 -10.93 19.43
CA THR A 344 -12.28 -9.67 19.88
C THR A 344 -10.80 -9.81 20.22
N ARG A 345 -10.26 -11.03 20.12
CA ARG A 345 -8.86 -11.35 20.37
C ARG A 345 -8.15 -11.63 19.05
N ILE A 346 -7.03 -10.94 18.83
CA ILE A 346 -6.15 -11.16 17.69
C ILE A 346 -5.13 -12.23 18.10
N ASP A 347 -5.16 -13.39 17.43
CA ASP A 347 -4.20 -14.47 17.58
C ASP A 347 -3.09 -14.45 16.51
N ALA A 348 -2.06 -15.28 16.70
CA ALA A 348 -0.87 -15.30 15.85
C ALA A 348 -1.19 -15.56 14.37
N GLN A 349 -2.18 -16.42 14.08
CA GLN A 349 -2.62 -16.69 12.71
C GLN A 349 -3.15 -15.44 11.99
N HIS A 350 -3.84 -14.54 12.70
CA HIS A 350 -4.31 -13.27 12.14
C HIS A 350 -3.15 -12.33 11.84
N ILE A 351 -2.12 -12.33 12.70
CA ILE A 351 -0.88 -11.57 12.47
C ILE A 351 -0.14 -12.10 11.25
N ASP A 352 -0.03 -13.42 11.10
CA ASP A 352 0.68 -14.03 9.97
C ASP A 352 -0.06 -13.80 8.63
N ALA A 353 -1.38 -13.96 8.61
CA ALA A 353 -2.20 -13.63 7.45
C ALA A 353 -2.14 -12.14 7.09
N ALA A 354 -2.16 -11.24 8.08
CA ALA A 354 -1.98 -9.81 7.85
C ALA A 354 -0.57 -9.50 7.32
N MET A 355 0.47 -10.16 7.85
CA MET A 355 1.84 -10.00 7.37
C MET A 355 2.00 -10.47 5.92
N ALA A 356 1.29 -11.52 5.50
CA ALA A 356 1.26 -11.95 4.10
C ALA A 356 0.80 -10.83 3.15
N TRP A 357 -0.24 -10.08 3.54
CA TRP A 357 -0.67 -8.88 2.80
C TRP A 357 0.38 -7.78 2.78
N ILE A 358 1.04 -7.52 3.91
CA ILE A 358 2.10 -6.51 3.99
C ILE A 358 3.28 -6.87 3.07
N ARG A 359 3.66 -8.15 3.01
CA ARG A 359 4.70 -8.65 2.09
C ARG A 359 4.28 -8.48 0.64
N HIS A 360 3.05 -8.86 0.29
CA HIS A 360 2.53 -8.67 -1.07
C HIS A 360 2.51 -7.19 -1.47
N ALA A 361 2.07 -6.31 -0.57
CA ALA A 361 2.05 -4.88 -0.82
C ALA A 361 3.45 -4.31 -0.98
N THR A 362 4.40 -4.75 -0.14
CA THR A 362 5.82 -4.38 -0.26
C THR A 362 6.39 -4.81 -1.61
N ALA A 363 6.15 -6.05 -2.02
CA ALA A 363 6.59 -6.57 -3.32
C ALA A 363 5.93 -5.84 -4.49
N SER A 364 4.67 -5.45 -4.36
CA SER A 364 3.92 -4.67 -5.35
C SER A 364 4.48 -3.27 -5.53
N VAL A 365 4.76 -2.57 -4.43
CA VAL A 365 5.39 -1.24 -4.47
C VAL A 365 6.77 -1.33 -5.14
N ARG A 366 7.60 -2.32 -4.76
CA ARG A 366 8.92 -2.51 -5.40
C ARG A 366 8.80 -2.80 -6.90
N PHE A 367 7.86 -3.66 -7.29
CA PHE A 367 7.64 -4.03 -8.69
C PHE A 367 7.24 -2.82 -9.55
N VAL A 368 6.47 -1.88 -8.99
CA VAL A 368 5.95 -0.72 -9.72
C VAL A 368 6.93 0.46 -9.73
N PHE A 369 7.60 0.73 -8.61
CA PHE A 369 8.37 1.95 -8.43
C PHE A 369 9.89 1.78 -8.55
N VAL A 370 10.41 0.55 -8.65
CA VAL A 370 11.88 0.30 -8.68
C VAL A 370 12.27 -0.39 -9.99
N SER A 371 13.23 0.17 -10.73
CA SER A 371 13.84 -0.50 -11.88
C SER A 371 14.70 -1.69 -11.44
N ALA A 372 15.03 -2.62 -12.34
CA ALA A 372 15.74 -3.84 -11.93
C ALA A 372 17.18 -3.56 -11.58
N ALA A 373 17.78 -2.60 -12.28
CA ALA A 373 19.10 -2.12 -11.99
C ALA A 373 19.17 -1.53 -10.57
N GLU A 374 18.14 -0.78 -10.16
CA GLU A 374 18.03 -0.24 -8.79
C GLU A 374 17.81 -1.34 -7.75
N GLU A 375 17.00 -2.35 -8.05
CA GLU A 375 16.77 -3.48 -7.15
C GLU A 375 18.03 -4.32 -6.92
N VAL A 376 18.79 -4.62 -7.98
CA VAL A 376 20.09 -5.29 -7.89
C VAL A 376 21.09 -4.44 -7.11
N ARG A 377 21.12 -3.12 -7.36
CA ARG A 377 21.98 -2.19 -6.63
C ARG A 377 21.64 -2.18 -5.13
N LEU A 378 20.36 -2.13 -4.78
CA LEU A 378 19.91 -2.15 -3.39
C LEU A 378 20.28 -3.48 -2.71
N ALA A 379 20.07 -4.61 -3.37
CA ALA A 379 20.46 -5.91 -2.84
C ALA A 379 21.97 -5.98 -2.55
N GLN A 380 22.80 -5.45 -3.44
CA GLN A 380 24.24 -5.34 -3.22
C GLN A 380 24.58 -4.43 -2.04
N VAL A 381 23.91 -3.27 -1.91
CA VAL A 381 24.12 -2.35 -0.77
C VAL A 381 23.77 -3.04 0.56
N LEU A 382 22.67 -3.78 0.61
CA LEU A 382 22.25 -4.53 1.80
C LEU A 382 23.24 -5.65 2.16
N GLU A 383 23.73 -6.39 1.17
CA GLU A 383 24.75 -7.44 1.37
C GLU A 383 26.05 -6.85 1.94
N LEU A 384 26.54 -5.76 1.34
CA LEU A 384 27.73 -5.05 1.82
C LEU A 384 27.52 -4.50 3.24
N SER A 385 26.37 -3.90 3.50
CA SER A 385 25.99 -3.37 4.82
C SER A 385 26.02 -4.47 5.89
N ASN A 386 25.46 -5.65 5.59
CA ASN A 386 25.48 -6.80 6.51
C ASN A 386 26.91 -7.28 6.80
N ARG A 387 27.78 -7.29 5.78
CA ARG A 387 29.21 -7.63 5.95
C ARG A 387 29.94 -6.59 6.80
N VAL A 388 29.66 -5.30 6.62
CA VAL A 388 30.22 -4.23 7.48
C VAL A 388 29.77 -4.42 8.93
N LEU A 389 28.50 -4.73 9.18
CA LEU A 389 28.00 -4.98 10.52
C LEU A 389 28.67 -6.19 11.18
N ALA A 390 28.82 -7.30 10.46
CA ALA A 390 29.53 -8.48 10.95
C ALA A 390 30.97 -8.15 11.33
N PHE A 391 31.68 -7.43 10.45
CA PHE A 391 33.05 -7.00 10.69
C PHE A 391 33.20 -6.08 11.91
N LEU A 392 32.29 -5.10 12.07
CA LEU A 392 32.31 -4.20 13.22
C LEU A 392 31.91 -4.90 14.54
N ARG A 393 31.12 -5.98 14.50
CA ARG A 393 30.84 -6.80 15.70
C ARG A 393 32.10 -7.47 16.23
N GLU A 394 32.94 -7.98 15.34
CA GLU A 394 34.19 -8.65 15.72
C GLU A 394 35.28 -7.64 16.14
N ARG A 395 35.39 -6.52 15.43
CA ARG A 395 36.48 -5.55 15.62
C ARG A 395 36.16 -4.42 16.62
N GLY A 396 34.89 -4.19 16.91
CA GLY A 396 34.39 -3.06 17.72
C GLY A 396 34.34 -1.73 16.96
N GLN A 397 35.46 -1.31 16.36
CA GLN A 397 35.55 -0.08 15.57
C GLN A 397 36.48 -0.23 14.36
N ALA A 398 36.22 0.51 13.29
CA ALA A 398 37.09 0.55 12.12
C ALA A 398 37.02 1.87 11.35
N THR A 399 38.12 2.28 10.76
CA THR A 399 38.14 3.37 9.78
C THR A 399 37.61 2.90 8.43
N ARG A 400 37.21 3.84 7.56
CA ARG A 400 36.80 3.53 6.19
C ARG A 400 37.85 2.68 5.43
N SER A 401 39.13 3.05 5.55
CA SER A 401 40.23 2.35 4.87
C SER A 401 40.41 0.93 5.39
N GLN A 402 40.28 0.76 6.71
CA GLN A 402 40.29 -0.54 7.38
C GLN A 402 39.13 -1.44 6.92
N ILE A 403 37.92 -0.90 6.80
CA ILE A 403 36.77 -1.65 6.26
C ILE A 403 37.05 -2.09 4.81
N SER A 404 37.55 -1.17 3.97
CA SER A 404 37.91 -1.50 2.58
C SER A 404 38.98 -2.59 2.48
N ALA A 405 40.08 -2.45 3.23
CA ALA A 405 41.23 -3.34 3.14
C ALA A 405 41.00 -4.69 3.82
N GLU A 406 40.38 -4.73 4.99
CA GLU A 406 40.30 -5.94 5.81
C GLU A 406 38.97 -6.68 5.64
N CYS A 407 37.83 -5.99 5.60
CA CYS A 407 36.52 -6.63 5.39
C CYS A 407 36.32 -7.03 3.91
N PHE A 408 36.76 -6.17 3.00
CA PHE A 408 36.51 -6.33 1.56
C PHE A 408 37.76 -6.65 0.72
N LYS A 409 38.95 -6.70 1.30
CA LYS A 409 40.22 -6.98 0.59
C LYS A 409 40.45 -6.05 -0.62
N GLY A 410 39.95 -4.81 -0.54
CA GLY A 410 40.03 -3.81 -1.61
C GLY A 410 39.18 -4.12 -2.84
N LYS A 411 38.33 -5.16 -2.81
CA LYS A 411 37.56 -5.61 -3.99
C LYS A 411 36.27 -4.84 -4.23
N VAL A 412 35.82 -4.03 -3.26
CA VAL A 412 34.58 -3.28 -3.35
C VAL A 412 34.88 -1.84 -3.79
N PRO A 413 34.26 -1.35 -4.88
CA PRO A 413 34.43 0.02 -5.33
C PRO A 413 34.06 1.05 -4.25
N LYS A 414 34.79 2.17 -4.22
CA LYS A 414 34.58 3.28 -3.28
C LYS A 414 33.11 3.68 -3.16
N ALA A 415 32.43 3.92 -4.28
CA ALA A 415 31.03 4.35 -4.29
C ALA A 415 30.07 3.35 -3.63
N ARG A 416 30.31 2.04 -3.78
CA ARG A 416 29.47 1.00 -3.17
C ARG A 416 29.71 0.86 -1.67
N LEU A 417 30.97 0.98 -1.26
CA LEU A 417 31.32 1.00 0.16
C LEU A 417 30.68 2.22 0.84
N ASP A 418 30.83 3.41 0.25
CA ASP A 418 30.28 4.64 0.79
C ASP A 418 28.74 4.56 0.89
N ALA A 419 28.06 4.05 -0.15
CA ALA A 419 26.61 3.81 -0.12
C ALA A 419 26.18 2.84 1.00
N SER A 420 26.96 1.77 1.27
CA SER A 420 26.65 0.85 2.38
C SER A 420 26.84 1.50 3.75
N LEU A 421 27.83 2.38 3.92
CA LEU A 421 28.07 3.09 5.17
C LEU A 421 27.01 4.18 5.41
N GLU A 422 26.66 4.93 4.37
CA GLU A 422 25.58 5.91 4.39
C GLU A 422 24.25 5.25 4.73
N HIS A 423 23.95 4.10 4.10
CA HIS A 423 22.76 3.31 4.41
C HIS A 423 22.69 2.92 5.91
N LEU A 424 23.76 2.35 6.47
CA LEU A 424 23.81 1.96 7.88
C LEU A 424 23.68 3.15 8.86
N LEU A 425 24.17 4.34 8.46
CA LEU A 425 24.05 5.57 9.23
C LEU A 425 22.64 6.17 9.17
N ALA A 426 21.97 6.05 8.01
CA ALA A 426 20.64 6.60 7.75
C ALA A 426 19.50 5.69 8.26
N SER A 427 19.76 4.40 8.50
CA SER A 427 18.77 3.49 9.10
C SER A 427 18.23 4.03 10.42
N THR A 428 16.99 3.68 10.78
CA THR A 428 16.36 4.11 12.04
C THR A 428 16.02 2.90 12.93
N PRO A 429 16.62 2.75 14.13
CA PRO A 429 17.75 3.53 14.63
C PRO A 429 19.03 3.27 13.81
N PRO A 430 19.99 4.22 13.78
CA PRO A 430 21.26 4.05 13.08
C PRO A 430 21.95 2.77 13.54
N LYS A 431 22.43 1.96 12.60
CA LYS A 431 23.11 0.69 12.93
C LYS A 431 24.58 0.91 13.28
N ILE A 432 25.15 1.98 12.76
CA ILE A 432 26.50 2.44 13.08
C ILE A 432 26.49 3.92 13.43
N THR A 433 27.54 4.37 14.10
CA THR A 433 27.85 5.79 14.33
C THR A 433 29.20 6.11 13.69
N VAL A 434 29.39 7.37 13.29
CA VAL A 434 30.65 7.87 12.75
C VAL A 434 31.20 8.96 13.67
N GLN A 435 32.47 8.80 14.08
CA GLN A 435 33.22 9.81 14.80
C GLN A 435 34.31 10.38 13.89
N TRP A 436 34.47 11.70 13.94
CA TRP A 436 35.52 12.41 13.22
C TRP A 436 36.74 12.55 14.13
N GLY A 437 37.91 12.18 13.62
CA GLY A 437 39.19 12.31 14.30
C GLY A 437 40.20 13.11 13.49
N GLU A 438 41.16 13.72 14.18
CA GLU A 438 42.35 14.29 13.56
C GLU A 438 43.25 13.16 13.04
N ARG A 439 43.94 13.41 11.93
CA ARG A 439 44.91 12.44 11.42
C ARG A 439 46.14 12.46 12.30
N ALA A 440 46.67 11.28 12.62
CA ALA A 440 47.89 11.14 13.41
C ALA A 440 49.15 11.70 12.72
N ASP A 441 49.08 12.02 11.42
CA ASP A 441 50.21 12.43 10.58
C ASP A 441 50.26 13.95 10.27
N GLY A 442 49.28 14.74 10.71
CA GLY A 442 49.23 16.19 10.44
C GLY A 442 49.13 16.58 8.96
N ALA A 443 48.91 15.63 8.04
CA ALA A 443 48.94 15.87 6.61
C ALA A 443 47.62 16.47 6.09
N PRO A 444 47.66 17.39 5.10
CA PRO A 444 46.44 17.97 4.53
C PRO A 444 45.57 16.90 3.85
N GLY A 445 44.31 16.81 4.26
CA GLY A 445 43.32 15.93 3.61
C GLY A 445 42.05 15.71 4.46
N ALA A 446 41.10 14.94 3.91
CA ALA A 446 39.82 14.66 4.57
C ALA A 446 39.99 14.03 5.98
N PRO A 447 39.24 14.51 6.99
CA PRO A 447 39.35 14.04 8.37
C PRO A 447 39.07 12.54 8.52
N LEU A 448 39.67 11.92 9.54
CA LEU A 448 39.57 10.48 9.78
C LEU A 448 38.15 10.14 10.23
N ARG A 449 37.49 9.20 9.53
CA ARG A 449 36.16 8.69 9.91
C ARG A 449 36.30 7.33 10.55
N VAL A 450 35.91 7.22 11.82
CA VAL A 450 35.88 5.96 12.58
C VAL A 450 34.43 5.54 12.76
N TYR A 451 34.11 4.33 12.30
CA TYR A 451 32.78 3.73 12.37
C TYR A 451 32.72 2.72 13.51
N ARG A 452 31.63 2.75 14.28
CA ARG A 452 31.34 1.82 15.38
C ARG A 452 29.89 1.37 15.33
N LEU A 453 29.57 0.21 15.89
CA LEU A 453 28.17 -0.16 16.11
C LEU A 453 27.51 0.84 17.06
N THR A 454 26.26 1.17 16.78
CA THR A 454 25.43 1.91 17.74
C THR A 454 25.17 1.00 18.93
N ALA A 455 25.30 1.53 20.16
CA ALA A 455 24.92 0.79 21.36
C ALA A 455 23.42 0.44 21.27
N GLY A 456 23.11 -0.85 21.33
CA GLY A 456 21.77 -1.40 21.17
C GLY A 456 20.88 -1.22 22.39
#